data_AF-A0A8X6L578-F1
#
_entry.id   AF-A0A8X6L578-F1
#
_cell.length_a   1.000
_cell.length_b   1.000
_cell.length_c   1.000
_cell.angle_alpha   90.00
_cell.angle_beta   90.00
_cell.angle_gamma   90.00
#
_symmetry.space_group_name_H-M   'P 1'
#
loop_
_entity.id
_entity.type
_entity.pdbx_description
1 polymer ?
#
loop_
_entity_poly.entity_id
_entity_poly.type
_entity_poly.pdbx_seq_one_letter_code
_entity_poly.pdbx_strand_id
1 'polypeptide(L)'
;MSADHREQLLTRFPSKVLTIYLFWPYHRFFLEAANKVWDCLPEHHFIFLIHIIIYQKIVALWKDFDYVYLLRQFWQRSPDHLKQCVESTDIWEMLMEIVNPGFQIEKVLQASHRRSLSHARLCKCNGNSYKDVLIDVIWDQ
;
A
#
# COMPACT_ATOMS: atom_id res chain seq x y z
N MET A 1 6.19 -21.02 17.74
CA MET A 1 7.00 -20.93 16.52
C MET A 1 8.41 -20.53 16.93
N SER A 2 9.43 -21.31 16.57
CA SER A 2 10.83 -20.90 16.78
C SER A 2 11.19 -19.70 15.90
N ALA A 3 12.23 -18.96 16.27
CA ALA A 3 12.73 -17.83 15.48
C ALA A 3 13.10 -18.25 14.05
N ASP A 4 13.75 -19.41 13.91
CA ASP A 4 14.17 -19.98 12.62
C ASP A 4 13.00 -20.23 11.66
N HIS A 5 11.86 -20.70 12.18
CA HIS A 5 10.67 -20.92 11.35
C HIS A 5 10.06 -19.62 10.82
N ARG A 6 10.15 -18.53 11.61
CA ARG A 6 9.64 -17.21 11.17
C ARG A 6 10.51 -16.61 10.09
N GLU A 7 11.82 -16.72 10.22
CA GLU A 7 12.78 -16.22 9.22
C GLU A 7 12.68 -16.99 7.91
N GLN A 8 12.53 -18.32 7.97
CA GLN A 8 12.30 -19.13 6.76
C GLN A 8 11.01 -18.74 6.02
N LEU A 9 9.93 -18.46 6.74
CA LEU A 9 8.67 -18.02 6.13
C LEU A 9 8.77 -16.61 5.54
N LEU A 10 9.48 -15.70 6.20
CA LEU A 10 9.75 -14.36 5.70
C LEU A 10 10.51 -14.40 4.37
N THR A 11 11.53 -15.25 4.26
CA THR A 11 12.30 -15.38 3.01
C THR A 11 11.52 -16.09 1.91
N ARG A 12 10.69 -17.08 2.26
CA ARG A 12 9.94 -17.88 1.27
C ARG A 12 8.70 -17.18 0.73
N PHE A 13 8.02 -16.38 1.56
CA PHE A 13 6.79 -15.68 1.20
C PHE A 13 6.77 -14.24 1.73
N PRO A 14 7.74 -13.39 1.34
CA PRO A 14 7.94 -12.06 1.94
C PRO A 14 6.70 -11.18 1.80
N SER A 15 6.05 -11.19 0.64
CA SER A 15 4.84 -10.40 0.38
C SER A 15 3.67 -10.80 1.26
N LYS A 16 3.38 -12.10 1.39
CA LYS A 16 2.29 -12.62 2.23
C LYS A 16 2.52 -12.29 3.70
N VAL A 17 3.73 -12.48 4.19
CA VAL A 17 4.05 -12.21 5.60
C VAL A 17 3.96 -10.72 5.91
N LEU A 18 4.52 -9.86 5.04
CA LEU A 18 4.40 -8.41 5.20
C LEU A 18 2.95 -7.94 5.15
N THR A 19 2.13 -8.52 4.27
CA THR A 19 0.70 -8.20 4.18
C THR A 19 -0.02 -8.55 5.47
N ILE A 20 0.25 -9.72 6.07
CA ILE A 20 -0.31 -10.11 7.37
C ILE A 20 0.10 -9.14 8.47
N TYR A 21 1.35 -8.66 8.44
CA TYR A 21 1.84 -7.67 9.39
C TYR A 21 1.22 -6.27 9.20
N LEU A 22 0.51 -6.01 8.10
CA LEU A 22 -0.33 -4.82 7.92
C LEU A 22 -1.73 -4.94 8.54
N PHE A 23 -2.03 -6.03 9.25
CA PHE A 23 -3.28 -6.18 10.00
C PHE A 23 -3.03 -6.16 11.50
N TRP A 24 -4.02 -5.63 12.21
CA TRP A 24 -4.01 -5.61 13.66
C TRP A 24 -3.99 -7.05 14.20
N PRO A 25 -3.18 -7.37 15.24
CA PRO A 25 -2.33 -6.49 16.06
C PRO A 25 -0.85 -6.43 15.61
N TYR A 26 -0.51 -6.90 14.42
CA TYR A 26 0.87 -7.23 14.05
C TYR A 26 1.68 -6.07 13.44
N HIS A 27 1.07 -4.89 13.25
CA HIS A 27 1.69 -3.69 12.66
C HIS A 27 3.08 -3.35 13.20
N ARG A 28 3.31 -3.55 14.50
CA ARG A 28 4.61 -3.29 15.14
C ARG A 28 5.77 -4.10 14.56
N PHE A 29 5.48 -5.26 13.95
CA PHE A 29 6.48 -6.14 13.36
C PHE A 29 6.74 -5.85 11.88
N PHE A 30 5.90 -5.03 11.23
CA PHE A 30 5.96 -4.80 9.80
C PHE A 30 7.31 -4.23 9.35
N LEU A 31 7.78 -3.15 9.98
CA LEU A 31 9.04 -2.51 9.61
C LEU A 31 10.26 -3.39 9.89
N GLU A 32 10.23 -4.14 10.99
CA GLU A 32 11.30 -5.09 11.33
C GLU A 32 11.39 -6.20 10.28
N ALA A 33 10.23 -6.75 9.89
CA ALA A 33 10.15 -7.77 8.86
C ALA A 33 10.58 -7.26 7.49
N ALA A 34 10.14 -6.05 7.12
CA ALA A 34 10.48 -5.42 5.85
C ALA A 34 12.00 -5.29 5.68
N ASN A 35 12.69 -4.86 6.75
CA ASN A 35 14.14 -4.74 6.78
C ASN A 35 14.89 -6.07 6.51
N LYS A 36 14.25 -7.22 6.75
CA LYS A 36 14.86 -8.55 6.55
C LYS A 36 14.64 -9.11 5.14
N VAL A 37 13.75 -8.52 4.34
CA VAL A 37 13.27 -9.13 3.10
C VAL A 37 13.44 -8.26 1.87
N TRP A 38 14.13 -7.13 1.97
CA TRP A 38 14.36 -6.23 0.83
C TRP A 38 14.95 -6.95 -0.38
N ASP A 39 15.98 -7.77 -0.17
CA ASP A 39 16.68 -8.47 -1.26
C ASP A 39 15.84 -9.54 -1.97
N CYS A 40 14.78 -10.02 -1.31
CA CYS A 40 13.90 -11.05 -1.86
C CYS A 40 12.47 -10.55 -2.13
N LEU A 41 12.20 -9.25 -1.94
CA LEU A 41 10.89 -8.65 -2.17
C LEU A 41 10.79 -8.16 -3.62
N PRO A 42 9.93 -8.77 -4.46
CA PRO A 42 9.73 -8.30 -5.82
C PRO A 42 9.10 -6.91 -5.87
N GLU A 43 9.48 -6.12 -6.88
CA GLU A 43 9.00 -4.74 -7.09
C GLU A 43 7.47 -4.64 -7.12
N HIS A 44 6.79 -5.54 -7.84
CA HIS A 44 5.32 -5.56 -7.91
C HIS A 44 4.67 -5.79 -6.55
N HIS A 45 5.31 -6.58 -5.67
CA HIS A 45 4.83 -6.79 -4.30
C HIS A 45 5.10 -5.58 -3.42
N PHE A 46 6.22 -4.88 -3.62
CA PHE A 46 6.50 -3.63 -2.94
C PHE A 46 5.45 -2.56 -3.27
N ILE A 47 5.14 -2.37 -4.56
CA ILE A 47 4.07 -1.48 -5.04
C ILE A 47 2.72 -1.86 -4.41
N PHE A 48 2.40 -3.16 -4.41
CA PHE A 48 1.17 -3.68 -3.82
C PHE A 48 1.03 -3.37 -2.32
N LEU A 49 2.11 -3.49 -1.53
CA LEU A 49 2.10 -3.15 -0.12
C LEU A 49 1.81 -1.66 0.11
N ILE A 50 2.43 -0.78 -0.69
CA ILE A 50 2.14 0.67 -0.63
C ILE A 50 0.66 0.92 -0.97
N HIS A 51 0.15 0.27 -2.01
CA HIS A 51 -1.25 0.38 -2.41
C HIS A 51 -2.20 -0.01 -1.28
N ILE A 52 -1.95 -1.12 -0.57
CA ILE A 52 -2.74 -1.52 0.61
C ILE A 52 -2.71 -0.43 1.68
N ILE A 53 -1.51 0.06 2.04
CA ILE A 53 -1.38 1.05 3.11
C ILE A 53 -2.13 2.34 2.73
N ILE A 54 -1.99 2.82 1.49
CA ILE A 54 -2.66 4.04 1.04
C ILE A 54 -4.17 3.85 0.99
N TYR A 55 -4.65 2.88 0.20
CA TYR A 55 -6.08 2.81 -0.11
C TYR A 55 -6.90 2.09 0.94
N GLN A 56 -6.40 0.97 1.45
CA GLN A 56 -7.17 0.13 2.38
C GLN A 56 -7.03 0.57 3.84
N LYS A 57 -5.99 1.35 4.18
CA LYS A 57 -5.77 1.83 5.55
C LYS A 57 -5.97 3.34 5.68
N ILE A 58 -5.17 4.14 4.97
CA ILE A 58 -5.18 5.61 5.12
C ILE A 58 -6.45 6.23 4.53
N VAL A 59 -6.75 5.98 3.26
CA VAL A 59 -7.93 6.53 2.57
C VAL A 59 -9.23 5.99 3.16
N ALA A 60 -9.23 4.73 3.61
CA ALA A 60 -10.34 4.13 4.33
C ALA A 60 -10.47 4.62 5.79
N LEU A 61 -9.61 5.55 6.23
CA LEU A 61 -9.66 6.20 7.54
C LEU A 61 -9.61 5.23 8.73
N TRP A 62 -8.84 4.16 8.62
CA TRP A 62 -8.61 3.23 9.74
C TRP A 62 -7.86 3.95 10.88
N LYS A 63 -8.33 3.75 12.12
CA LYS A 63 -7.82 4.44 13.33
C LYS A 63 -7.16 3.51 14.35
N ASP A 64 -6.96 2.24 13.99
CA ASP A 64 -6.35 1.22 14.86
C ASP A 64 -4.82 1.31 14.92
N PHE A 65 -4.19 2.05 14.01
CA PHE A 65 -2.75 2.28 13.96
C PHE A 65 -2.41 3.56 13.19
N ASP A 66 -1.23 4.14 13.42
CA ASP A 66 -0.73 5.28 12.64
C ASP A 66 -0.09 4.80 11.33
N TYR A 67 -0.94 4.56 10.33
CA TYR A 67 -0.50 4.09 9.01
C TYR A 67 0.25 5.16 8.20
N VAL A 68 0.05 6.45 8.50
CA VAL A 68 0.79 7.53 7.85
C VAL A 68 2.25 7.49 8.30
N TYR A 69 2.48 7.39 9.61
CA TYR A 69 3.80 7.18 10.16
C TYR A 69 4.43 5.88 9.64
N LEU A 70 3.65 4.79 9.60
CA LEU A 70 4.11 3.51 9.04
C LEU A 70 4.61 3.67 7.60
N LEU A 71 3.81 4.29 6.73
CA LEU A 71 4.13 4.48 5.33
C LEU A 71 5.39 5.33 5.15
N ARG A 72 5.52 6.41 5.93
CA ARG A 72 6.71 7.26 5.93
C ARG A 72 7.96 6.49 6.31
N GLN A 73 7.90 5.72 7.40
CA GLN A 73 9.03 4.92 7.85
C GLN A 73 9.37 3.80 6.87
N PHE A 74 8.36 3.13 6.31
CA PHE A 74 8.54 2.10 5.30
C PHE A 74 9.23 2.69 4.08
N TRP A 75 8.67 3.76 3.50
CA TRP A 75 9.23 4.46 2.35
C TRP A 75 10.66 4.95 2.60
N GLN A 76 10.93 5.55 3.76
CA GLN A 76 12.27 6.05 4.10
C GLN A 76 13.32 4.91 4.09
N ARG A 77 12.96 3.74 4.61
CA ARG A 77 13.85 2.56 4.73
C ARG A 77 13.95 1.74 3.46
N SER A 78 13.06 1.95 2.48
CA SER A 78 13.07 1.22 1.22
C SER A 78 14.36 1.48 0.42
N PRO A 79 14.95 0.43 -0.17
CA PRO A 79 16.02 0.57 -1.17
C PRO A 79 15.63 1.44 -2.35
N ASP A 80 16.59 2.16 -2.93
CA ASP A 80 16.33 3.11 -4.01
C ASP A 80 15.80 2.44 -5.28
N HIS A 81 16.25 1.21 -5.60
CA HIS A 81 15.73 0.47 -6.76
C HIS A 81 14.21 0.23 -6.63
N LEU A 82 13.71 -0.14 -5.44
CA LEU A 82 12.28 -0.31 -5.20
C LEU A 82 11.51 1.01 -5.28
N LYS A 83 12.11 2.12 -4.81
CA LYS A 83 11.50 3.45 -4.88
C LYS A 83 11.31 3.91 -6.33
N GLN A 84 12.33 3.70 -7.17
CA GLN A 84 12.30 4.05 -8.59
C GLN A 84 11.15 3.34 -9.32
N CYS A 85 10.87 2.08 -8.98
CA CYS A 85 9.75 1.35 -9.59
C CYS A 85 8.39 1.96 -9.28
N VAL A 86 8.25 2.68 -8.15
CA VAL A 86 6.99 3.36 -7.79
C VAL A 86 6.82 4.66 -8.57
N GLU A 87 7.89 5.34 -8.96
CA GLU A 87 7.83 6.60 -9.73
C GLU A 87 7.08 6.44 -11.06
N SER A 88 7.15 5.25 -11.67
CA SER A 88 6.44 4.91 -12.91
C SER A 88 4.98 4.47 -12.70
N THR A 89 4.48 4.47 -11.47
CA THR A 89 3.12 3.98 -11.15
C THR A 89 2.14 5.12 -10.88
N ASP A 90 0.86 4.81 -10.99
CA ASP A 90 -0.21 5.75 -10.68
C ASP A 90 -0.25 6.14 -9.19
N ILE A 91 0.26 5.31 -8.28
CA ILE A 91 0.29 5.60 -6.84
C ILE A 91 1.34 6.64 -6.41
N TRP A 92 2.29 6.99 -7.29
CA TRP A 92 3.40 7.90 -6.98
C TRP A 92 2.96 9.23 -6.36
N GLU A 93 2.04 9.94 -7.00
CA GLU A 93 1.64 11.28 -6.55
C GLU A 93 1.02 11.26 -5.14
N MET A 94 0.17 10.26 -4.86
CA MET A 94 -0.44 10.13 -3.54
C MET A 94 0.59 9.74 -2.49
N LEU A 95 1.50 8.85 -2.83
CA LEU A 95 2.58 8.47 -1.92
C LEU A 95 3.38 9.71 -1.53
N MET A 96 3.80 10.54 -2.52
CA MET A 96 4.54 11.77 -2.28
C MET A 96 3.77 12.75 -1.39
N GLU A 97 2.46 12.91 -1.59
CA GLU A 97 1.63 13.77 -0.75
C GLU A 97 1.57 13.27 0.71
N ILE A 98 1.49 11.95 0.93
CA ILE A 98 1.44 11.35 2.28
C ILE A 98 2.78 11.42 3.00
N VAL A 99 3.87 11.11 2.29
CA VAL A 99 5.20 11.10 2.90
C VAL A 99 5.76 12.50 3.13
N ASN A 100 5.24 13.51 2.45
CA ASN A 100 5.56 14.92 2.68
C ASN A 100 5.26 15.32 4.15
N PRO A 101 6.21 15.93 4.89
CA PRO A 101 5.99 16.39 6.26
C PRO A 101 4.76 17.29 6.44
N GLY A 102 4.38 18.06 5.40
CA GLY A 102 3.18 18.92 5.38
C GLY A 102 1.86 18.21 5.02
N PHE A 103 1.83 16.88 5.05
CA PHE A 103 0.66 16.06 4.73
C PHE A 103 -0.61 16.52 5.45
N GLN A 104 -1.69 16.62 4.67
CA GLN A 104 -3.06 16.82 5.16
C GLN A 104 -3.95 15.77 4.50
N ILE A 105 -4.70 15.02 5.31
CA ILE A 105 -5.48 13.87 4.83
C ILE A 105 -6.57 14.30 3.83
N GLU A 106 -7.10 15.51 3.98
CA GLU A 106 -8.11 16.11 3.11
C GLU A 106 -7.63 16.21 1.65
N LYS A 107 -6.36 16.53 1.42
CA LYS A 107 -5.78 16.65 0.07
C LYS A 107 -5.72 15.31 -0.64
N VAL A 108 -5.38 14.25 0.09
CA VAL A 108 -5.32 12.88 -0.44
C VAL A 108 -6.72 12.34 -0.71
N LEU A 109 -7.69 12.60 0.17
CA LEU A 109 -9.09 12.26 -0.08
C LEU A 109 -9.63 12.96 -1.34
N GLN A 110 -9.31 14.25 -1.54
CA GLN A 110 -9.67 14.99 -2.75
C GLN A 110 -8.97 14.43 -4.01
N ALA A 111 -7.69 14.04 -3.92
CA ALA A 111 -6.96 13.43 -5.03
C ALA A 111 -7.52 12.05 -5.41
N SER A 112 -7.82 11.21 -4.41
CA SER A 112 -8.47 9.91 -4.58
C SER A 112 -9.85 10.07 -5.24
N HIS A 113 -10.66 11.01 -4.76
CA HIS A 113 -11.97 11.30 -5.35
C HIS A 113 -11.85 11.77 -6.81
N ARG A 114 -10.88 12.65 -7.13
CA ARG A 114 -10.62 13.10 -8.51
C ARG A 114 -10.25 11.94 -9.44
N ARG A 115 -9.44 10.98 -8.97
CA ARG A 115 -9.06 9.79 -9.75
C ARG A 115 -10.21 8.82 -9.99
N SER A 116 -11.08 8.65 -9.00
CA SER A 116 -12.33 7.91 -9.15
C SER A 116 -13.23 8.58 -10.20
N LEU A 117 -13.35 9.91 -10.16
CA LEU A 117 -14.15 10.68 -11.11
C LEU A 117 -13.55 10.74 -12.53
N SER A 118 -12.22 10.72 -12.68
CA SER A 118 -11.57 10.67 -14.00
C SER A 118 -11.72 9.29 -14.65
N HIS A 119 -11.57 8.21 -13.88
CA HIS A 119 -11.91 6.86 -14.36
C HIS A 119 -13.40 6.76 -14.72
N ALA A 120 -14.30 7.26 -13.88
CA ALA A 120 -15.73 7.29 -14.18
C ALA A 120 -16.07 8.13 -15.42
N ARG A 121 -15.32 9.21 -15.70
CA ARG A 121 -15.50 10.03 -16.92
C ARG A 121 -15.00 9.33 -18.18
N LEU A 122 -13.87 8.65 -18.13
CA LEU A 122 -13.36 7.84 -19.26
C LEU A 122 -14.34 6.71 -19.60
N CYS A 123 -15.02 6.15 -18.60
CA CYS A 123 -16.00 5.09 -18.82
C CYS A 123 -17.36 5.57 -19.32
N LYS A 124 -17.74 6.82 -19.06
CA LYS A 124 -18.93 7.43 -19.68
C LYS A 124 -18.80 7.60 -21.20
N CYS A 125 -17.59 7.58 -21.75
CA CYS A 125 -17.37 7.55 -23.20
C CYS A 125 -17.55 6.14 -23.81
N ASN A 126 -17.57 5.07 -23.00
CA ASN A 126 -17.64 3.67 -23.44
C ASN A 126 -18.85 2.90 -22.91
N GLY A 127 -19.96 3.59 -22.60
CA GLY A 127 -21.29 2.97 -22.57
C GLY A 127 -21.60 1.91 -21.50
N ASN A 128 -20.72 1.61 -20.54
CA ASN A 128 -21.00 0.62 -19.49
C ASN A 128 -21.03 1.24 -18.09
N SER A 129 -22.15 0.99 -17.39
CA SER A 129 -22.55 1.60 -16.12
C SER A 129 -21.79 1.03 -14.92
N TYR A 130 -21.08 1.89 -14.20
CA TYR A 130 -20.29 1.61 -12.97
C TYR A 130 -21.15 1.38 -11.72
N LYS A 131 -22.13 0.47 -11.76
CA LYS A 131 -22.74 -0.03 -10.52
C LYS A 131 -22.03 -1.27 -9.96
N ASP A 132 -21.09 -1.84 -10.70
CA ASP A 132 -20.45 -3.13 -10.36
C ASP A 132 -18.96 -3.03 -9.97
N VAL A 133 -18.32 -1.85 -9.91
CA VAL A 133 -16.85 -1.75 -9.73
C VAL A 133 -16.42 -1.19 -8.37
N LEU A 134 -17.25 -1.29 -7.33
CA LEU A 134 -16.85 -0.89 -5.97
C LEU A 134 -16.90 -2.02 -4.92
N ILE A 135 -17.13 -3.27 -5.33
CA ILE A 135 -17.10 -4.44 -4.43
C ILE A 135 -16.18 -5.60 -4.94
N ASP A 136 -15.61 -5.55 -6.15
CA ASP A 136 -14.94 -6.74 -6.74
C ASP A 136 -13.40 -6.80 -6.62
N VAL A 137 -12.76 -6.03 -5.73
CA VAL A 137 -11.30 -6.20 -5.46
C VAL A 137 -11.02 -6.82 -4.09
N ILE A 138 -12.07 -7.20 -3.37
CA ILE A 138 -11.97 -7.89 -2.08
C ILE A 138 -12.96 -9.06 -2.17
N TRP A 139 -12.45 -10.29 -2.27
CA TRP A 139 -13.15 -11.59 -2.40
C TRP A 139 -13.19 -12.27 -3.79
N ASP A 140 -12.04 -12.42 -4.47
CA ASP A 140 -11.84 -13.64 -5.27
C ASP A 140 -10.33 -14.02 -5.38
N GLN A 141 -9.89 -14.86 -4.44
CA GLN A 141 -8.89 -15.96 -4.52
C GLN A 141 -8.27 -16.30 -3.15
#